data_AF-K1RMA3-F1
#
_entry.id   AF-K1RMA3-F1
#
_cell.length_a   1.000
_cell.length_b   1.000
_cell.length_c   1.000
_cell.angle_alpha   90.00
_cell.angle_beta   90.00
_cell.angle_gamma   90.00
#
_symmetry.space_group_name_H-M   'P 1'
#
loop_
_entity.id
_entity.type
_entity.pdbx_description
1 polymer ?
#
loop_
_entity_poly.entity_id
_entity_poly.type
_entity_poly.pdbx_seq_one_letter_code
_entity_poly.pdbx_strand_id
1 'polypeptide(L)' 'MSDPYKVLGISRDATDDEVKQAYRKLSRKYHPDANINNPNKDKAEEMFKLVGQAYNQIMDERKNGYSGGYGGSYGGYGS' A
#
# COMPACT_ATOMS: atom_id res chain seq x y z
N MET A 1 -11.43 7.32 7.03
CA MET A 1 -10.17 7.36 6.25
C MET A 1 -9.13 6.59 7.03
N SER A 2 -8.73 5.42 6.52
CA SER A 2 -7.67 4.61 7.16
C SER A 2 -6.34 5.35 6.98
N ASP A 3 -5.60 5.52 8.07
CA ASP A 3 -4.28 6.15 8.03
C ASP A 3 -3.31 5.24 7.26
N PRO A 4 -2.72 5.68 6.14
CA PRO A 4 -1.89 4.80 5.31
C PRO A 4 -0.62 4.34 6.04
N TYR A 5 -0.10 5.15 6.97
CA TYR A 5 1.04 4.76 7.81
C TYR A 5 0.67 3.64 8.78
N LYS A 6 -0.55 3.67 9.34
CA LYS A 6 -1.07 2.57 10.17
C LYS A 6 -1.32 1.30 9.36
N VAL A 7 -1.78 1.42 8.11
CA VAL A 7 -1.98 0.25 7.22
C VAL A 7 -0.64 -0.44 6.93
N LEU A 8 0.42 0.34 6.69
CA LEU A 8 1.78 -0.20 6.52
C LEU A 8 2.43 -0.60 7.86
N GLY A 9 1.85 -0.22 9.00
CA GLY A 9 2.38 -0.52 10.33
C GLY A 9 3.67 0.25 10.65
N ILE A 10 3.81 1.46 10.12
CA ILE A 10 4.99 2.33 10.28
C ILE A 10 4.60 3.66 10.92
N SER A 11 5.60 4.40 11.42
CA SER A 11 5.38 5.77 11.89
C SER A 11 5.12 6.72 10.72
N ARG A 12 4.44 7.84 10.99
CA ARG A 12 4.31 8.95 10.03
C ARG A 12 5.66 9.58 9.69
N ASP A 13 6.60 9.51 10.63
CA ASP A 13 7.98 9.99 10.48
C ASP A 13 8.89 8.99 9.77
N ALA A 14 8.36 7.84 9.33
CA ALA A 14 9.14 6.82 8.66
C ALA A 14 9.79 7.37 7.37
N THR A 15 10.99 6.91 7.06
CA THR A 15 11.69 7.27 5.82
C THR A 15 11.07 6.59 4.60
N ASP A 16 11.35 7.09 3.40
CA ASP A 16 10.88 6.46 2.15
C ASP A 16 11.33 5.00 2.03
N ASP A 17 12.51 4.69 2.56
CA ASP A 17 13.03 3.33 2.58
C ASP A 17 12.23 2.43 3.53
N GLU A 18 11.85 2.92 4.71
CA GLU A 18 10.96 2.19 5.63
C GLU A 18 9.58 1.96 5.01
N VAL A 19 9.02 2.96 4.33
CA VAL A 19 7.74 2.85 3.60
C VAL A 19 7.83 1.76 2.53
N LYS A 20 8.89 1.76 1.71
CA LYS A 20 9.13 0.74 0.68
C LYS A 20 9.36 -0.65 1.27
N GLN A 21 10.13 -0.74 2.36
CA GLN A 21 10.40 -2.01 3.04
C GLN A 21 9.11 -2.61 3.63
N ALA A 22 8.30 -1.79 4.31
CA ALA A 22 7.02 -2.20 4.88
C ALA A 22 6.06 -2.69 3.78
N TYR A 23 5.94 -1.92 2.68
CA TYR A 23 5.16 -2.32 1.51
C TYR A 23 5.61 -3.69 0.97
N ARG A 24 6.91 -3.88 0.71
CA ARG A 24 7.46 -5.15 0.19
C ARG A 24 7.18 -6.32 1.14
N LYS A 25 7.32 -6.11 2.45
CA LYS A 25 7.08 -7.13 3.48
C LYS A 25 5.61 -7.55 3.53
N LEU A 26 4.70 -6.58 3.55
CA LEU A 26 3.26 -6.84 3.63
C LEU A 26 2.71 -7.38 2.30
N SER A 27 3.19 -6.88 1.17
CA SER A 27 2.84 -7.38 -0.17
C SER A 27 3.17 -8.87 -0.31
N ARG A 28 4.36 -9.30 0.15
CA ARG A 28 4.72 -10.73 0.17
C ARG A 28 3.87 -11.55 1.15
N LYS A 29 3.56 -10.99 2.33
CA LYS A 29 2.74 -11.64 3.35
C LYS A 29 1.30 -11.90 2.88
N TYR A 30 0.73 -10.94 2.17
CA TYR A 30 -0.65 -11.00 1.67
C TYR A 30 -0.75 -11.41 0.20
N HIS A 31 0.37 -11.80 -0.43
CA HIS A 31 0.38 -12.19 -1.83
C HIS A 31 -0.56 -13.40 -2.05
N PRO A 32 -1.37 -13.40 -3.12
CA PRO A 32 -2.29 -14.50 -3.40
C PRO A 32 -1.56 -15.83 -3.61
N ASP A 33 -0.37 -15.81 -4.22
CA ASP A 33 0.47 -17.00 -4.41
C ASP A 33 0.89 -17.65 -3.07
N ALA A 34 1.20 -16.84 -2.05
CA ALA A 34 1.57 -17.33 -0.73
C ALA A 34 0.34 -17.76 0.11
N ASN A 35 -0.87 -17.36 -0.30
CA ASN A 35 -2.13 -17.59 0.41
C ASN A 35 -3.12 -18.47 -0.37
N ILE A 36 -2.65 -19.22 -1.38
CA ILE A 36 -3.51 -19.99 -2.29
C ILE A 36 -4.38 -21.04 -1.57
N ASN A 37 -3.87 -21.60 -0.46
CA ASN A 37 -4.57 -22.58 0.39
C ASN A 37 -5.11 -21.96 1.70
N ASN A 38 -5.14 -20.64 1.82
CA ASN A 38 -5.59 -19.97 3.04
C ASN A 38 -7.12 -19.77 3.00
N PRO A 39 -7.87 -20.24 4.01
CA PRO A 39 -9.32 -19.99 4.08
C PRO A 39 -9.67 -18.50 4.19
N ASN A 40 -8.69 -17.64 4.48
CA ASN A 40 -8.85 -16.18 4.52
C ASN A 40 -8.24 -15.47 3.30
N LYS A 41 -8.18 -16.12 2.13
CA LYS A 41 -7.64 -15.50 0.90
C LYS A 41 -8.29 -14.15 0.57
N ASP A 42 -9.60 -14.01 0.82
CA ASP A 42 -10.36 -12.79 0.51
C ASP A 42 -9.87 -11.62 1.38
N LYS A 43 -9.62 -11.89 2.67
CA LYS A 43 -9.02 -10.91 3.59
C LYS A 43 -7.57 -10.59 3.21
N ALA A 44 -6.80 -11.58 2.76
CA ALA A 44 -5.45 -11.34 2.29
C ALA A 44 -5.45 -10.44 1.05
N GLU A 45 -6.35 -10.67 0.09
CA GLU A 45 -6.51 -9.82 -1.10
C GLU A 45 -6.92 -8.39 -0.73
N GLU A 46 -7.88 -8.22 0.19
CA GLU A 46 -8.27 -6.90 0.69
C GLU A 46 -7.09 -6.19 1.35
N MET A 47 -6.35 -6.87 2.22
CA MET A 47 -5.16 -6.31 2.86
C MET A 47 -4.07 -5.98 1.83
N PHE A 48 -3.89 -6.79 0.78
CA PHE A 48 -2.96 -6.51 -0.30
C PHE A 48 -3.32 -5.23 -1.05
N LYS A 49 -4.61 -5.04 -1.38
CA LYS A 49 -5.13 -3.81 -2.00
C LYS A 49 -4.92 -2.60 -1.09
N LEU A 50 -5.24 -2.71 0.20
CA LEU A 50 -5.06 -1.64 1.19
C LEU A 50 -3.59 -1.24 1.34
N VAL A 51 -2.69 -2.22 1.40
CA VAL A 51 -1.23 -1.98 1.48
C VAL A 51 -0.72 -1.25 0.24
N GLY A 52 -1.19 -1.62 -0.95
CA GLY A 52 -0.88 -0.93 -2.20
C GLY A 52 -1.40 0.50 -2.23
N GLN A 53 -2.65 0.72 -1.82
CA GLN A 53 -3.23 2.07 -1.75
C GLN A 53 -2.49 2.95 -0.75
N ALA A 54 -2.19 2.43 0.44
CA ALA A 54 -1.46 3.16 1.47
C ALA A 54 -0.06 3.59 1.04
N TYR A 55 0.69 2.68 0.41
CA TYR A 55 2.00 3.01 -0.15
C TYR A 55 1.91 4.11 -1.20
N ASN A 56 1.00 3.98 -2.17
CA ASN A 56 0.86 4.98 -3.23
C ASN A 56 0.43 6.34 -2.68
N GLN A 57 -0.50 6.36 -1.70
CA GLN A 57 -0.90 7.59 -1.03
C GLN A 57 0.27 8.26 -0.32
N ILE A 58 1.08 7.53 0.45
CA ILE A 58 2.25 8.10 1.14
C ILE A 58 3.26 8.65 0.14
N MET A 59 3.55 7.90 -0.92
CA MET A 59 4.48 8.33 -1.95
C MET A 59 3.97 9.56 -2.70
N ASP A 60 2.66 9.63 -2.97
CA ASP A 60 2.01 10.76 -3.61
C ASP A 60 1.97 11.99 -2.70
N GLU A 61 1.65 11.83 -1.41
CA GLU A 61 1.72 12.89 -0.39
C GLU A 61 3.14 13.46 -0.27
N ARG A 62 4.17 12.61 -0.28
CA ARG A 62 5.57 13.04 -0.22
C ARG A 62 6.02 13.73 -1.51
N LYS A 63 5.56 13.22 -2.67
CA LYS A 63 5.90 13.78 -3.98
C LYS A 63 5.19 15.12 -4.23
N ASN A 64 3.90 15.22 -3.89
CA ASN A 64 3.07 16.41 -4.08
C ASN A 64 3.24 17.45 -2.97
N GLY A 65 3.72 17.05 -1.79
CA GLY A 65 4.09 17.97 -0.72
C GLY A 65 5.24 18.93 -1.08
N TYR A 66 5.95 18.69 -2.18
CA TYR A 66 7.06 19.53 -2.65
C TYR A 66 6.80 20.32 -3.94
N SER A 67 5.74 20.03 -4.70
CA SER A 67 5.32 20.87 -5.83
C SER A 67 3.92 20.48 -6.28
N GLY A 68 3.02 21.45 -6.33
CA GLY A 68 1.67 21.28 -6.84
C GLY A 68 1.67 20.67 -8.25
N GLY A 69 0.80 19.71 -8.49
CA GLY A 69 0.66 19.07 -9.79
C GLY A 69 -0.21 17.83 -9.73
N TYR A 70 -1.53 18.04 -9.77
CA TYR A 70 -2.53 17.02 -10.11
C TYR A 70 -2.02 16.14 -11.28
N GLY A 71 -1.67 14.88 -11.02
CA GLY A 71 -1.01 14.06 -12.03
C GLY A 71 -0.76 12.61 -11.61
N GLY A 72 -1.84 11.84 -11.47
CA GLY A 72 -1.76 10.43 -11.08
C GLY A 72 -3.01 9.63 -11.42
N SER A 73 -3.57 9.83 -12.61
CA SER A 73 -4.55 8.90 -13.18
C SER A 73 -3.88 7.53 -13.39
N TYR A 74 -4.31 6.52 -12.63
CA TYR A 74 -4.36 5.11 -13.06
C TYR A 74 -5.45 4.43 -12.20
N GLY A 75 -6.46 3.75 -12.74
CA GLY A 75 -6.46 2.97 -13.97
C GLY A 75 -6.53 1.49 -13.58
N GLY A 76 -7.73 0.93 -13.65
CA GLY A 76 -7.99 -0.48 -13.93
C GLY A 76 -7.48 -1.53 -12.92
N TYR A 77 -8.39 -2.03 -12.09
CA TYR A 77 -8.46 -3.48 -11.83
C TYR A 77 -9.90 -3.90 -12.05
N GLY A 78 -10.07 -4.77 -13.04
CA GLY A 78 -11.35 -5.07 -13.67
C GLY A 78 -12.34 -5.80 -12.77
N SER A 79 -13.61 -5.57 -13.08
CA SER A 79 -14.53 -6.60 -13.57
C SER A 79 -15.49 -5.95 -14.55
#